data_AF-A0A7K2FUM2-F1
#
_entry.id   AF-A0A7K2FUM2-F1
#
_cell.length_a   1.000
_cell.length_b   1.000
_cell.length_c   1.000
_cell.angle_alpha   90.00
_cell.angle_beta   90.00
_cell.angle_gamma   90.00
#
_symmetry.space_group_name_H-M   'P 1'
#
loop_
_entity.id
_entity.type
_entity.pdbx_description
1 polymer ?
#
loop_
_entity_poly.entity_id
_entity_poly.type
_entity_poly.pdbx_seq_one_letter_code
_entity_poly.pdbx_strand_id
1 'polypeptide(L)'
;MTTIDRPEPAAEDSSENELLVRRSEPGSVVVKWLTTTDHKTIGTLYLLTSFAFFLIGGVLALLMRAELARPGLQIISNEQFNQAFTMHGTVMLLMFATPLFA
;
A
#
# COMPACT_ATOMS: atom_id res chain seq x y z
N MET A 1 -10.55 40.00 -59.36
CA MET A 1 -11.50 38.95 -58.98
C MET A 1 -10.99 38.37 -57.67
N THR A 2 -11.61 38.81 -56.58
CA THR A 2 -11.21 38.63 -55.19
C THR A 2 -11.65 37.25 -54.68
N THR A 3 -10.96 36.78 -53.61
CA THR A 3 -11.40 35.77 -52.62
C THR A 3 -11.33 34.31 -53.15
N ILE A 4 -10.68 33.33 -52.51
CA ILE A 4 -10.60 32.97 -51.09
C ILE A 4 -9.24 32.31 -50.84
N ASP A 5 -8.41 32.95 -50.02
CA ASP A 5 -7.43 32.24 -49.21
C ASP A 5 -8.23 31.32 -48.28
N ARG A 6 -8.19 30.02 -48.56
CA ARG A 6 -8.94 29.03 -47.79
C ARG A 6 -8.20 28.91 -46.46
N PRO A 7 -8.80 29.30 -45.32
CA PRO A 7 -8.20 28.97 -44.04
C PRO A 7 -8.13 27.44 -43.99
N GLU A 8 -6.96 26.91 -43.66
CA GLU A 8 -6.76 25.50 -43.35
C GLU A 8 -6.82 25.37 -41.83
N PRO A 9 -7.96 24.94 -41.23
CA PRO A 9 -8.09 24.80 -39.80
C PRO A 9 -8.22 23.30 -39.49
N ALA A 10 -7.11 22.56 -39.51
CA ALA A 10 -7.16 21.12 -39.25
C ALA A 10 -5.92 20.56 -38.54
N ALA A 11 -5.10 21.41 -37.90
CA ALA A 11 -3.94 20.95 -37.14
C ALA A 11 -3.98 21.30 -35.65
N GLU A 12 -5.04 21.95 -35.15
CA GLU A 12 -5.14 22.34 -33.73
C GLU A 12 -6.17 21.53 -32.90
N ASP A 13 -7.16 20.85 -33.52
CA ASP A 13 -8.21 20.15 -32.75
C ASP A 13 -7.78 18.78 -32.15
N SER A 14 -6.76 18.16 -32.74
CA SER A 14 -6.36 16.78 -32.44
C SER A 14 -5.41 16.70 -31.26
N SER A 15 -4.57 17.73 -31.09
CA SER A 15 -3.63 17.87 -29.97
C SER A 15 -4.35 18.33 -28.69
N GLU A 16 -5.39 19.16 -28.79
CA GLU A 16 -6.24 19.52 -27.64
C GLU A 16 -7.02 18.31 -27.10
N ASN A 17 -7.45 17.39 -27.98
CA ASN A 17 -8.18 16.17 -27.57
C ASN A 17 -7.27 15.13 -26.91
N GLU A 18 -6.00 15.01 -27.32
CA GLU A 18 -5.02 14.13 -26.67
C GLU A 18 -4.66 14.57 -25.24
N LEU A 19 -4.70 15.88 -24.95
CA LEU A 19 -4.40 16.42 -23.62
C LEU A 19 -5.56 16.23 -22.62
N LEU A 20 -6.81 16.08 -23.10
CA LEU A 20 -8.01 16.00 -22.26
C LEU A 20 -8.39 14.58 -21.80
N VAL A 21 -7.80 13.52 -22.37
CA VAL A 21 -8.24 12.13 -22.15
C VAL A 21 -7.43 11.38 -21.06
N ARG A 22 -6.52 12.04 -20.33
CA ARG A 22 -5.84 11.42 -19.18
C ARG A 22 -6.46 11.81 -17.83
N ARG A 23 -7.79 11.86 -17.77
CA ARG A 23 -8.50 11.89 -16.48
C ARG A 23 -8.39 10.50 -15.85
N SER A 24 -7.27 10.25 -15.17
CA SER A 24 -7.08 9.05 -14.38
C SER A 24 -8.05 9.09 -13.21
N GLU A 25 -9.23 8.52 -13.40
CA GLU A 25 -10.19 8.26 -12.33
C GLU A 25 -9.46 7.49 -11.22
N PRO A 26 -9.37 8.02 -9.99
CA PRO A 26 -8.58 7.40 -8.91
C PRO A 26 -9.05 5.97 -8.58
N GLY A 27 -10.30 5.62 -8.89
CA GLY A 27 -10.83 4.25 -8.76
C GLY A 27 -10.23 3.23 -9.73
N SER A 28 -9.76 3.66 -10.91
CA SER A 28 -9.19 2.75 -11.91
C SER A 28 -7.89 2.10 -11.42
N VAL A 29 -7.11 2.80 -10.60
CA VAL A 29 -5.83 2.29 -10.07
C VAL A 29 -6.07 1.15 -9.08
N VAL A 30 -7.02 1.28 -8.15
CA VAL A 30 -7.33 0.23 -7.16
C VAL A 30 -7.87 -1.03 -7.85
N VAL A 31 -8.78 -0.86 -8.82
CA VAL A 31 -9.31 -1.99 -9.61
C VAL A 31 -8.19 -2.67 -10.39
N LYS A 32 -7.30 -1.88 -11.01
CA LYS A 32 -6.16 -2.42 -11.76
C LYS A 32 -5.18 -3.19 -10.87
N TRP A 33 -4.97 -2.77 -9.62
CA TRP A 33 -4.14 -3.49 -8.66
C TRP A 33 -4.80 -4.78 -8.19
N LEU A 34 -6.10 -4.75 -7.91
CA LEU A 34 -6.87 -5.90 -7.43
C LEU A 34 -7.04 -6.98 -8.50
N THR A 35 -7.11 -6.59 -9.77
CA THR A 35 -7.27 -7.49 -10.92
C THR A 35 -5.96 -7.71 -11.69
N THR A 36 -4.82 -7.31 -11.12
CA THR A 36 -3.52 -7.48 -11.80
C THR A 36 -3.06 -8.94 -11.77
N THR A 37 -2.45 -9.40 -12.86
CA THR A 37 -1.83 -10.73 -12.99
C THR A 37 -0.30 -10.67 -13.11
N ASP A 38 0.27 -9.47 -13.11
CA ASP A 38 1.72 -9.28 -13.18
C ASP A 38 2.40 -9.62 -11.84
N HIS A 39 3.34 -10.57 -11.86
CA HIS A 39 4.04 -11.06 -10.67
C HIS A 39 4.93 -10.00 -10.01
N LYS A 40 5.43 -9.00 -10.75
CA LYS A 40 6.19 -7.89 -10.15
C LYS A 40 5.29 -6.98 -9.33
N THR A 41 4.12 -6.66 -9.87
CA THR A 41 3.10 -5.87 -9.17
C THR A 41 2.60 -6.65 -7.95
N ILE A 42 2.21 -7.92 -8.11
CA ILE A 42 1.78 -8.79 -7.01
C ILE A 42 2.85 -8.86 -5.91
N GLY A 43 4.11 -9.13 -6.26
CA GLY A 43 5.21 -9.15 -5.28
C GLY A 43 5.36 -7.82 -4.52
N THR A 44 5.16 -6.69 -5.20
CA THR A 44 5.16 -5.37 -4.53
C THR A 44 4.01 -5.21 -3.55
N LEU A 45 2.80 -5.69 -3.88
CA LEU A 45 1.68 -5.71 -2.94
C LEU A 45 1.99 -6.57 -1.72
N TYR A 46 2.56 -7.76 -1.92
CA TYR A 46 2.97 -8.66 -0.83
C TYR A 46 4.02 -8.02 0.08
N LEU A 47 5.06 -7.37 -0.48
CA LEU A 47 6.04 -6.63 0.32
C LEU A 47 5.42 -5.48 1.10
N LEU A 48 4.52 -4.72 0.47
CA LEU A 48 3.85 -3.59 1.11
C LEU A 48 2.97 -4.04 2.29
N THR A 49 2.16 -5.08 2.10
CA THR A 49 1.30 -5.61 3.16
C THR A 49 2.13 -6.25 4.28
N SER A 50 3.15 -7.04 3.95
CA SER A 50 4.07 -7.64 4.92
C SER A 50 4.77 -6.56 5.75
N PHE A 51 5.25 -5.49 5.12
CA PHE A 51 5.89 -4.38 5.82
C PHE A 51 4.91 -3.63 6.74
N ALA A 52 3.65 -3.47 6.33
CA ALA A 52 2.63 -2.89 7.21
C ALA A 52 2.41 -3.75 8.47
N PHE A 53 2.31 -5.08 8.32
CA PHE A 53 2.20 -6.00 9.46
C PHE A 53 3.48 -6.07 10.31
N PHE A 54 4.65 -5.92 9.69
CA PHE A 54 5.92 -5.82 10.39
C PHE A 54 5.94 -4.63 11.35
N LEU A 55 5.43 -3.46 10.93
CA LEU A 55 5.33 -2.30 11.81
C LEU A 55 4.38 -2.55 12.98
N ILE A 56 3.21 -3.16 12.71
CA ILE A 56 2.22 -3.49 13.76
C ILE A 56 2.81 -4.46 14.79
N GLY A 57 3.39 -5.58 14.33
CA GLY A 57 4.02 -6.54 15.22
C GLY A 57 5.27 -5.97 15.90
N GLY A 58 6.01 -5.08 15.24
CA GLY A 58 7.16 -4.37 15.80
C GLY A 58 6.77 -3.46 16.96
N VAL A 59 5.67 -2.71 16.84
CA VAL A 59 5.14 -1.90 17.95
C VAL A 59 4.73 -2.78 19.13
N LEU A 60 4.03 -3.90 18.88
CA LEU A 60 3.71 -4.87 19.94
C LEU A 60 4.97 -5.41 20.63
N ALA A 61 6.05 -5.67 19.87
CA ALA A 61 7.33 -6.09 20.43
C ALA A 61 7.97 -5.01 21.31
N LEU A 62 7.93 -3.76 20.86
CA LEU A 62 8.45 -2.63 21.64
C LEU A 62 7.67 -2.45 22.95
N LEU A 63 6.36 -2.62 22.94
CA LEU A 63 5.54 -2.60 24.16
C LEU A 63 5.96 -3.69 25.15
N MET A 64 6.09 -4.94 24.69
CA MET A 64 6.57 -6.03 25.56
C MET A 64 7.99 -5.78 26.09
N ARG A 65 8.87 -5.21 25.27
CA ARG A 65 10.23 -4.84 25.68
C ARG A 65 10.23 -3.70 26.69
N ALA A 66 9.31 -2.75 26.56
CA ALA A 66 9.15 -1.65 27.51
C ALA A 66 8.71 -2.16 28.89
N GLU A 67 7.78 -3.11 28.97
CA GLU A 67 7.39 -3.75 30.24
C GLU A 67 8.58 -4.41 30.94
N LEU A 68 9.43 -5.11 30.19
CA LEU A 68 10.57 -5.84 30.74
C LEU A 68 11.81 -4.95 30.98
N ALA A 69 11.78 -3.67 30.59
CA ALA A 69 12.94 -2.79 30.70
C ALA A 69 13.34 -2.49 32.15
N ARG A 70 12.37 -2.48 33.08
CA ARG A 70 12.57 -2.25 34.52
C ARG A 70 11.67 -3.21 35.32
N PRO A 71 12.23 -4.05 36.20
CA PRO A 71 11.42 -4.90 37.07
C PRO A 71 10.48 -4.05 37.95
N GLY A 72 9.19 -4.38 37.99
CA GLY A 72 8.18 -3.72 38.84
C GLY A 72 7.36 -2.61 38.18
N LEU A 73 7.66 -2.23 36.93
CA LEU A 73 6.83 -1.33 36.11
C LEU A 73 5.79 -2.18 35.35
N GLN A 74 4.71 -2.55 36.04
CA GLN A 74 3.59 -3.25 35.44
C GLN A 74 2.67 -2.21 34.77
N ILE A 75 3.00 -1.79 33.54
CA ILE A 75 2.16 -0.85 32.77
C ILE A 75 0.93 -1.60 32.23
N ILE A 76 1.10 -2.90 31.94
CA ILE A 76 0.08 -3.76 31.35
C ILE A 76 -0.13 -5.02 32.22
N SER A 77 -1.38 -5.52 32.34
CA SER A 77 -1.66 -6.72 33.15
C SER A 77 -0.96 -7.96 32.60
N ASN A 78 -0.72 -8.97 33.45
CA ASN A 78 -0.11 -10.24 33.03
C ASN A 78 -0.91 -10.95 31.92
N GLU A 79 -2.24 -10.85 31.96
CA GLU A 79 -3.09 -11.40 30.91
C GLU A 79 -2.87 -10.70 29.58
N GLN A 80 -2.87 -9.36 29.58
CA GLN A 80 -2.66 -8.55 28.39
C GLN A 80 -1.25 -8.75 27.81
N PHE A 81 -0.24 -8.97 28.65
CA PHE A 81 1.11 -9.33 28.19
C PHE A 81 1.11 -10.67 27.43
N ASN A 82 0.46 -11.70 27.98
CA ASN A 82 0.35 -13.01 27.33
C ASN A 82 -0.43 -12.94 26.01
N GLN A 83 -1.48 -12.12 25.96
CA GLN A 83 -2.22 -11.86 24.71
C GLN A 83 -1.36 -11.12 23.69
N ALA A 84 -0.66 -10.06 24.10
CA ALA A 84 0.23 -9.30 23.23
C ALA A 84 1.36 -10.16 22.65
N PHE A 85 1.94 -11.05 23.45
CA PHE A 85 2.95 -12.01 23.01
C PHE A 85 2.42 -12.96 21.94
N THR A 86 1.24 -13.53 22.18
CA THR A 86 0.59 -14.44 21.22
C THR A 86 0.27 -13.71 19.91
N MET A 87 -0.35 -12.52 20.00
CA MET A 87 -0.71 -11.73 18.83
C MET A 87 0.52 -11.26 18.05
N HIS A 88 1.59 -10.82 18.73
CA HIS A 88 2.87 -10.49 18.10
C HIS A 88 3.42 -11.67 17.30
N GLY A 89 3.46 -12.86 17.91
CA GLY A 89 3.93 -14.08 17.26
C GLY A 89 3.09 -14.46 16.04
N THR A 90 1.76 -14.44 16.16
CA THR A 90 0.85 -14.75 15.04
C THR A 90 1.01 -13.75 13.88
N VAL A 91 1.10 -12.45 14.17
CA VAL A 91 1.30 -11.43 13.13
C VAL A 91 2.66 -11.61 12.44
N MET A 92 3.73 -11.85 13.20
CA MET A 92 5.06 -12.01 12.62
C MET A 92 5.21 -13.29 11.81
N LEU A 93 4.66 -14.42 12.27
CA LEU A 93 4.78 -15.70 11.57
C LEU A 93 3.81 -15.84 10.40
N LEU A 94 2.55 -15.45 10.57
CA LEU A 94 1.52 -15.73 9.56
C LEU A 94 1.29 -14.54 8.62
N MET A 95 1.27 -13.30 9.14
CA MET A 95 0.92 -12.11 8.37
C MET A 95 2.15 -11.37 7.80
N PHE A 96 3.34 -11.62 8.34
CA PHE A 96 4.60 -11.09 7.80
C PHE A 96 5.42 -12.17 7.08
N ALA A 97 5.80 -13.26 7.76
CA ALA A 97 6.74 -14.22 7.18
C ALA A 97 6.14 -14.98 5.97
N THR A 98 4.88 -15.42 6.04
CA THR A 98 4.23 -16.09 4.89
C THR A 98 4.19 -15.20 3.65
N PRO A 99 3.61 -13.99 3.65
CA PRO A 99 3.57 -13.15 2.45
C PRO A 99 4.93 -12.60 2.00
N LEU A 100 5.93 -12.55 2.87
CA LEU A 100 7.29 -12.11 2.49
C LEU A 100 8.08 -13.19 1.74
N PHE A 101 7.86 -14.46 2.08
CA PHE A 101 8.65 -15.59 1.57
C PHE A 101 7.88 -16.59 0.69
N ALA A 102 6.56 -16.46 0.57
CA ALA A 102 5.72 -17.25 -0.34
C ALA A 102 5.79 -16.72 -1.77
#